data_AF-A0A800N9Q0-F1
#
_entry.id   AF-A0A800N9Q0-F1
#
_cell.length_a   1.000
_cell.length_b   1.000
_cell.length_c   1.000
_cell.angle_alpha   90.00
_cell.angle_beta   90.00
_cell.angle_gamma   90.00
#
_symmetry.space_group_name_H-M   'P 1'
#
loop_
_entity.id
_entity.type
_entity.pdbx_description
1 polymer ?
#
loop_
_entity_poly.entity_id
_entity_poly.type
_entity_poly.pdbx_seq_one_letter_code
_entity_poly.pdbx_strand_id
1 'polypeptide(L)'
;MWYIAVFAFYLLFIVWTCLKSLKNVESMSDFTTGGHRMGLFIGVGTSVATWVSVASVMGVPGYLYSSGVAAIIGWVAGWFFGTALIPIVAYKVRRPESPAKTFPKTLVTGTTRKILFHKSFMRV
;
A
#
# COMPACT_ATOMS: atom_id res chain seq x y z
N MET A 1 -6.98 12.79 33.61
CA MET A 1 -5.81 13.65 33.30
C MET A 1 -4.67 12.87 32.65
N TRP A 2 -4.28 11.69 33.16
CA TRP A 2 -3.22 10.85 32.57
C TRP A 2 -3.44 10.45 31.10
N TYR A 3 -4.67 10.09 30.70
CA TYR A 3 -4.98 9.72 29.33
C TYR A 3 -4.74 10.85 28.31
N ILE A 4 -4.94 12.11 28.70
CA ILE A 4 -4.66 13.28 27.84
C ILE A 4 -3.17 13.44 27.64
N ALA A 5 -2.37 13.23 28.69
CA ALA A 5 -0.91 13.29 28.61
C ALA A 5 -0.35 12.23 27.67
N VAL A 6 -0.85 10.98 27.77
CA VAL A 6 -0.44 9.88 26.86
C VAL A 6 -0.84 10.19 25.41
N PHE A 7 -2.06 10.70 25.20
CA PHE A 7 -2.54 11.07 23.86
C PHE A 7 -1.72 12.22 23.25
N ALA A 8 -1.46 13.27 24.02
CA ALA A 8 -0.63 14.40 23.59
C ALA A 8 0.79 13.94 23.26
N PHE A 9 1.39 13.08 24.09
CA PHE A 9 2.71 12.51 23.82
C PHE A 9 2.74 11.69 22.52
N TYR A 10 1.72 10.85 22.29
CA TYR A 10 1.60 10.07 21.06
C TYR A 10 1.52 10.96 19.81
N LEU A 11 0.71 12.03 19.85
CA LEU A 11 0.62 12.99 18.75
C LEU A 11 1.95 13.70 18.48
N LEU A 12 2.63 14.17 19.54
CA LEU A 12 3.94 14.80 19.43
C LEU A 12 4.98 13.85 18.83
N PHE A 13 4.94 12.56 19.22
CA PHE A 13 5.82 11.54 18.68
C PHE A 13 5.60 11.31 17.17
N ILE A 14 4.34 11.27 16.72
CA ILE A 14 4.01 11.17 15.28
C ILE A 14 4.50 12.39 14.52
N VAL A 15 4.26 13.59 15.04
CA VAL A 15 4.69 14.83 14.37
C VAL A 15 6.21 14.88 14.28
N TRP A 16 6.91 14.53 15.37
CA TRP A 16 8.36 14.52 15.40
C TRP A 16 8.97 13.53 14.42
N THR A 17 8.44 12.30 14.36
CA THR A 17 8.89 11.27 13.41
C THR A 17 8.61 11.67 11.96
N CYS A 18 7.47 12.30 11.69
CA CYS A 18 7.13 12.85 10.37
C CYS A 18 8.12 13.94 9.94
N LEU A 19 8.42 14.91 10.81
CA LEU A 19 9.39 15.97 10.54
C LEU A 19 10.79 15.44 10.27
N LYS A 20 11.21 14.38 11.00
CA LYS A 20 12.50 13.72 10.76
C LYS A 20 12.52 12.98 9.42
N SER A 21 11.39 12.36 9.04
CA SER A 21 11.26 11.65 7.76
C SER A 21 11.31 12.62 6.57
N LEU A 22 10.71 13.80 6.68
CA LEU A 22 10.71 14.81 5.61
C LEU A 22 12.11 15.30 5.23
N LYS A 23 13.03 15.37 6.19
CA LYS A 23 14.42 15.80 5.95
C LYS A 23 15.25 14.79 5.13
N ASN A 24 14.78 13.56 4.97
CA ASN A 24 15.49 12.51 4.24
C ASN A 24 14.97 12.29 2.81
N VAL A 25 14.04 13.14 2.34
CA VAL A 25 13.43 13.02 1.01
C VAL A 25 14.01 14.08 0.09
N GLU A 26 15.01 13.73 -0.73
CA GLU A 26 15.57 14.65 -1.75
C GLU A 26 15.03 14.37 -3.15
N SER A 27 14.48 13.17 -3.42
CA SER A 27 13.98 12.80 -4.75
C SER A 27 12.56 12.21 -4.75
N MET A 28 11.86 12.38 -5.87
CA MET A 28 10.56 11.73 -6.13
C MET A 28 10.64 10.19 -6.05
N SER A 29 11.83 9.59 -6.18
CA SER A 29 12.03 8.15 -5.98
C SER A 29 12.05 7.78 -4.50
N ASP A 30 12.69 8.60 -3.67
CA ASP A 30 12.75 8.41 -2.23
C ASP A 30 11.38 8.63 -1.59
N PHE A 31 10.59 9.56 -2.11
CA PHE A 31 9.22 9.78 -1.66
C PHE A 31 8.26 8.62 -1.99
N THR A 32 8.39 8.02 -3.18
CA THR A 32 7.43 7.01 -3.68
C THR A 32 7.81 5.57 -3.38
N THR A 33 9.11 5.28 -3.25
CA THR A 33 9.61 3.91 -3.05
C THR A 33 10.52 3.77 -1.82
N GLY A 34 10.68 4.84 -1.02
CA GLY A 34 11.61 4.85 0.12
C GLY A 34 13.06 4.60 -0.31
N GLY A 35 13.40 4.89 -1.56
CA GLY A 35 14.72 4.66 -2.16
C GLY A 35 15.08 3.18 -2.35
N HIS A 36 14.12 2.24 -2.30
CA HIS A 36 14.38 0.79 -2.26
C HIS A 36 15.20 0.33 -1.05
N ARG A 37 15.30 1.16 0.00
CA ARG A 37 16.09 0.89 1.20
C ARG A 37 15.27 0.27 2.34
N MET A 38 13.96 0.17 2.20
CA MET A 38 13.10 -0.57 3.14
C MET A 38 13.37 -2.06 3.00
N GLY A 39 14.02 -2.64 4.00
CA GLY A 39 14.18 -4.09 4.11
C GLY A 39 12.82 -4.80 4.12
N LEU A 40 12.82 -6.08 3.71
CA LEU A 40 11.60 -6.88 3.54
C LEU A 40 10.68 -6.84 4.76
N PHE A 41 11.23 -6.95 5.97
CA PHE A 41 10.46 -6.91 7.22
C PHE A 41 9.74 -5.58 7.45
N ILE A 42 10.39 -4.45 7.15
CA ILE A 42 9.77 -3.13 7.28
C ILE A 42 8.70 -2.95 6.19
N GLY A 43 8.94 -3.46 4.98
CA GLY A 43 7.95 -3.48 3.90
C GLY A 43 6.69 -4.29 4.24
N VAL A 44 6.87 -5.48 4.82
CA VAL A 44 5.75 -6.30 5.31
C VAL A 44 5.05 -5.60 6.47
N GLY A 45 5.78 -5.07 7.46
CA GLY A 45 5.20 -4.38 8.61
C GLY A 45 4.36 -3.14 8.23
N THR A 46 4.87 -2.31 7.31
CA THR A 46 4.13 -1.14 6.82
C THR A 46 2.94 -1.52 5.94
N SER A 47 3.04 -2.62 5.19
CA SER A 47 1.91 -3.18 4.47
C SER A 47 0.82 -3.64 5.44
N VAL A 48 1.16 -4.43 6.46
CA VAL A 48 0.20 -4.86 7.49
C VAL A 48 -0.42 -3.65 8.21
N ALA A 49 0.38 -2.65 8.55
CA ALA A 49 -0.10 -1.41 9.17
C ALA A 49 -1.09 -0.62 8.29
N THR A 50 -0.95 -0.66 6.96
CA THR A 50 -1.88 0.00 6.03
C THR A 50 -3.25 -0.67 6.03
N TRP A 51 -3.27 -1.99 6.15
CA TRP A 51 -4.50 -2.77 6.11
C TRP A 51 -5.21 -2.81 7.47
N VAL A 52 -4.47 -2.62 8.58
CA VAL A 52 -5.04 -2.43 9.91
C VAL A 52 -5.35 -0.95 10.13
N SER A 53 -6.61 -0.59 9.91
CA SER A 53 -7.10 0.77 10.15
C SER A 53 -8.09 0.82 11.31
N VAL A 54 -8.52 2.03 11.70
CA VAL A 54 -9.59 2.24 12.69
C VAL A 54 -10.86 1.47 12.31
N ALA A 55 -11.16 1.38 11.01
CA ALA A 55 -12.29 0.61 10.50
C ALA A 55 -12.16 -0.89 10.82
N SER A 56 -10.95 -1.45 10.78
CA SER A 56 -10.71 -2.86 11.13
C SER A 56 -10.78 -3.08 12.65
N VAL A 57 -10.22 -2.16 13.44
CA VAL A 57 -10.19 -2.28 14.91
C VAL A 57 -11.60 -2.24 15.51
N MET A 58 -12.49 -1.41 14.98
CA MET A 58 -13.89 -1.39 15.42
C MET A 58 -14.77 -2.40 14.66
N GLY A 59 -14.49 -2.60 13.37
CA GLY A 59 -15.31 -3.42 12.49
C GLY A 59 -15.18 -4.91 12.78
N VAL A 60 -13.98 -5.44 13.01
CA VAL A 60 -13.77 -6.88 13.25
C VAL A 60 -14.50 -7.37 14.50
N PRO A 61 -14.42 -6.67 15.66
CA PRO A 61 -15.27 -7.01 16.81
C PRO A 61 -16.76 -6.87 16.51
N GLY A 62 -17.20 -5.82 15.80
CA GLY A 62 -18.61 -5.65 15.41
C GLY A 62 -19.15 -6.77 14.52
N TYR A 63 -18.33 -7.26 13.58
CA TYR A 63 -18.65 -8.41 12.73
C TYR A 63 -18.64 -9.72 13.53
N LEU A 64 -17.72 -9.87 14.48
CA LEU A 64 -17.70 -11.02 15.39
C LEU A 64 -18.98 -11.08 16.24
N TYR A 65 -19.43 -9.96 16.78
CA TYR A 65 -20.65 -9.91 17.59
C TYR A 65 -21.92 -10.18 16.79
N SER A 66 -21.98 -9.80 15.51
CA SER A 66 -23.19 -9.95 14.69
C SER A 66 -23.28 -11.27 13.92
N SER A 67 -22.16 -11.77 13.40
CA SER A 67 -22.10 -12.94 12.51
C SER A 67 -21.29 -14.12 13.07
N GLY A 68 -20.72 -13.97 14.27
CA GLY A 68 -19.93 -15.01 14.93
C GLY A 68 -18.56 -15.26 14.30
N VAL A 69 -17.95 -16.38 14.67
CA VAL A 69 -16.56 -16.74 14.31
C VAL A 69 -16.37 -16.91 12.79
N ALA A 70 -17.44 -17.28 12.07
CA ALA A 70 -17.39 -17.46 10.62
C ALA A 70 -16.96 -16.19 9.86
N ALA A 71 -17.35 -15.01 10.34
CA ALA A 71 -16.96 -13.74 9.73
C ALA A 71 -15.47 -13.44 9.88
N ILE A 72 -14.85 -13.87 11.00
CA ILE A 72 -13.41 -13.72 11.20
C ILE A 72 -12.65 -14.64 10.26
N ILE A 73 -13.09 -15.90 10.11
CA ILE A 73 -12.44 -16.86 9.21
C ILE A 73 -12.49 -16.33 7.77
N GLY A 74 -13.64 -15.80 7.33
CA GLY A 74 -13.77 -15.16 6.01
C GLY A 74 -12.86 -13.95 5.83
N TRP A 75 -12.74 -13.11 6.87
CA TRP A 75 -11.85 -11.95 6.86
C TRP A 75 -10.37 -12.35 6.76
N VAL A 76 -9.92 -13.30 7.57
CA VAL A 76 -8.55 -13.82 7.56
C VAL A 76 -8.24 -14.53 6.24
N ALA A 77 -9.14 -15.39 5.76
CA ALA A 77 -8.98 -16.07 4.48
C ALA A 77 -8.92 -15.08 3.31
N GLY A 78 -9.74 -14.03 3.33
CA GLY A 78 -9.72 -12.95 2.33
C GLY A 78 -8.39 -12.19 2.31
N TRP A 79 -7.78 -11.96 3.48
CA TRP A 79 -6.46 -11.35 3.60
C TRP A 79 -5.35 -12.22 2.97
N PHE A 80 -5.33 -13.52 3.29
CA PHE A 80 -4.35 -14.43 2.69
C PHE A 80 -4.54 -14.57 1.18
N PHE A 81 -5.78 -14.62 0.71
CA PHE A 81 -6.07 -14.70 -0.72
C PHE A 81 -5.68 -13.42 -1.47
N GLY A 82 -6.01 -12.25 -0.92
CA GLY A 82 -5.64 -10.96 -1.50
C GLY A 82 -4.13 -10.75 -1.55
N THR A 83 -3.42 -11.08 -0.46
CA THR A 83 -1.96 -10.96 -0.40
C THR A 83 -1.24 -11.98 -1.29
N ALA A 84 -1.79 -13.17 -1.51
CA ALA A 84 -1.24 -14.15 -2.44
C ALA A 84 -1.31 -13.69 -3.92
N LEU A 85 -2.32 -12.89 -4.27
CA LEU A 85 -2.50 -12.40 -5.65
C LEU A 85 -1.60 -11.20 -5.99
N ILE A 86 -1.25 -10.38 -5.00
CA ILE A 86 -0.48 -9.14 -5.17
C ILE A 86 0.93 -9.38 -5.77
N PRO A 87 1.72 -10.40 -5.38
CA PRO A 87 3.02 -10.70 -5.99
C PRO A 87 2.95 -10.94 -7.51
N ILE A 88 1.88 -11.58 -7.99
CA ILE A 88 1.68 -11.86 -9.41
C ILE A 88 1.49 -10.56 -10.19
N VAL A 89 0.68 -9.64 -9.64
CA VAL A 89 0.46 -8.31 -10.22
C VAL A 89 1.74 -7.46 -10.14
N ALA A 90 2.44 -7.50 -9.01
CA ALA A 90 3.69 -6.78 -8.80
C ALA A 90 4.79 -7.22 -9.79
N TYR A 91 4.85 -8.51 -10.13
CA TYR A 91 5.77 -9.04 -11.13
C TYR A 91 5.49 -8.47 -12.53
N LYS A 92 4.21 -8.28 -12.88
CA LYS A 92 3.78 -7.71 -14.15
C LYS A 92 4.04 -6.20 -14.24
N VAL A 93 3.95 -5.50 -13.10
CA VAL A 93 4.22 -4.04 -12.99
C VAL A 93 5.72 -3.71 -13.01
N ARG A 94 6.59 -4.64 -12.57
CA ARG A 94 8.06 -4.44 -12.51
C ARG A 94 8.82 -4.65 -13.84
N ARG A 95 8.19 -5.23 -14.87
CA ARG A 95 8.85 -5.58 -16.14
C ARG A 95 8.91 -4.51 -17.26
N PRO A 96 8.19 -3.38 -17.28
CA PRO A 96 8.42 -2.35 -18.29
C PRO A 96 9.62 -1.45 -17.96
N GLU A 97 10.38 -1.03 -18.99
CA GLU A 97 11.58 -0.16 -18.95
C GLU A 97 11.41 1.14 -18.14
N SER A 98 10.19 1.59 -17.94
CA SER A 98 9.85 2.69 -17.02
C SER A 98 8.88 2.17 -15.97
N PRO A 99 9.36 1.83 -14.75
CA PRO A 99 8.48 1.38 -13.68
C PRO A 99 7.52 2.51 -13.32
N ALA A 100 6.25 2.32 -13.67
CA ALA A 100 5.19 3.25 -13.36
C ALA A 100 5.01 3.31 -11.84
N LYS A 101 5.29 4.48 -11.25
CA LYS A 101 5.25 4.73 -9.80
C LYS A 101 3.82 4.75 -9.22
N THR A 102 2.79 4.74 -10.08
CA THR A 102 1.38 4.80 -9.70
C THR A 102 0.52 3.92 -10.61
N PHE A 103 -0.52 3.31 -10.04
CA PHE A 103 -1.42 2.38 -10.76
C PHE A 103 -2.11 3.02 -11.99
N PRO A 104 -2.60 4.28 -11.94
CA PRO A 104 -3.14 4.97 -13.13
C PRO A 104 -2.15 5.07 -14.28
N LYS A 105 -0.87 5.31 -13.99
CA LYS A 105 0.17 5.43 -15.02
C LYS A 105 0.45 4.10 -15.72
N THR A 106 0.32 2.98 -15.00
CA THR A 106 0.42 1.63 -15.59
C THR A 106 -0.70 1.37 -16.60
N LEU A 107 -1.93 1.79 -16.28
CA LEU A 107 -3.10 1.63 -17.16
C LEU A 107 -2.98 2.51 -18.41
N VAL A 108 -2.52 3.75 -18.25
CA VAL A 108 -2.31 4.69 -19.37
C VAL A 108 -1.17 4.21 -20.28
N THR A 109 -0.01 3.83 -19.74
CA THR A 109 1.11 3.33 -20.56
C THR A 109 0.75 2.02 -21.28
N GLY A 110 -0.03 1.13 -20.65
CA GLY A 110 -0.57 -0.07 -21.30
C GLY A 110 -1.55 0.25 -22.44
N THR A 111 -2.40 1.27 -22.25
CA THR A 111 -3.36 1.75 -23.25
C THR A 111 -2.65 2.46 -24.41
N THR A 112 -1.68 3.32 -24.12
CA THR A 112 -0.86 4.01 -25.12
C THR A 112 -0.02 3.02 -25.93
N ARG A 113 0.54 1.96 -25.31
CA ARG A 113 1.21 0.89 -26.07
C ARG A 113 0.24 0.21 -27.04
N LYS A 114 -0.97 -0.15 -26.62
CA LYS A 114 -1.97 -0.75 -27.53
C LYS A 114 -2.32 0.18 -28.70
N ILE A 115 -2.46 1.48 -28.45
CA ILE A 115 -2.77 2.47 -29.50
C ILE A 115 -1.57 2.69 -30.44
N LEU A 116 -0.34 2.73 -29.91
CA LEU A 116 0.88 2.90 -30.72
C LEU A 116 1.16 1.66 -31.59
N PHE A 117 0.99 0.44 -31.03
CA PHE A 117 1.08 -0.81 -31.78
C PHE A 117 0.00 -0.90 -32.86
N HIS A 118 -1.24 -0.48 -32.56
CA HIS A 118 -2.32 -0.43 -33.54
C HIS A 118 -2.06 0.60 -34.66
N LYS A 119 -1.54 1.79 -34.33
CA LYS A 119 -1.14 2.80 -35.33
C LYS A 119 0.09 2.38 -36.15
N SER A 120 1.01 1.60 -35.60
CA SER A 120 2.16 1.06 -36.32
C SER A 120 1.77 -0.08 -37.27
N PHE A 121 0.73 -0.84 -36.94
CA PHE A 121 0.21 -1.91 -37.80
C PHE A 121 -0.69 -1.38 -38.93
N MET A 122 -1.35 -0.24 -38.74
CA MET A 122 -2.12 0.46 -39.79
C MET A 122 -1.27 1.37 -40.71
N ARG A 123 0.05 1.42 -40.52
CA ARG A 123 1.00 2.16 -41.37
C ARG A 123 1.87 1.23 -42.25
N VAL A 124 1.49 -0.03 -42.38
CA VAL A 124 2.05 -1.01 -43.32
C VAL A 124 0.93 -1.42 -44.28
#